data_AF-A0A833QM18-F1
#
_entry.id   AF-A0A833QM18-F1
#
_cell.length_a   1.000
_cell.length_b   1.000
_cell.length_c   1.000
_cell.angle_alpha   90.00
_cell.angle_beta   90.00
_cell.angle_gamma   90.00
#
_symmetry.space_group_name_H-M   'P 1'
#
loop_
_entity.id
_entity.type
_entity.pdbx_description
1 polymer ?
#
loop_
_entity_poly.entity_id
_entity_poly.type
_entity_poly.pdbx_seq_one_letter_code
_entity_poly.pdbx_strand_id
1 'polypeptide(L)'
;MESSSPAVPLPLLLTPIETNYRACTIPYRFENDNPRKATPVEIQWIDLFLNSVPSFKQRAASDPTVPDAPVKAEKFAQRYTAILEEIKKNPESHGGPPDCILLCRLREVVLRELGFVDIFKRVKDDENAKAMTLFEGVVKLNDAIEDDTKRAENLVRGILAGNIFDLGSAKLAEMFAKDGMSFLASCQNLLPRPWVIDDLDAFKSKWTQKTWKKAVIFVDNSGADVILGILPFARELLRRGTQVILAANDLPSINDITYPELTEIVSKVIKFKLLQSTTWLTFF
;
A
#
# COMPACT_ATOMS: atom_id res chain seq x y z
N MET A 1 -3.23 -8.59 -18.27
CA MET A 1 -1.95 -8.33 -18.96
C MET A 1 -1.16 -7.41 -18.06
N GLU A 2 0.11 -7.73 -17.80
CA GLU A 2 1.04 -6.83 -17.11
C GLU A 2 1.29 -5.56 -17.95
N SER A 3 1.90 -4.53 -17.36
CA SER A 3 2.18 -3.25 -18.05
C SER A 3 2.94 -3.50 -19.35
N SER A 4 2.59 -2.79 -20.43
CA SER A 4 3.15 -2.99 -21.77
C SER A 4 4.58 -2.42 -21.93
N SER A 5 5.07 -1.69 -20.93
CA SER A 5 6.39 -1.06 -20.95
C SER A 5 7.47 -2.02 -20.45
N PRO A 6 8.65 -2.08 -21.08
CA PRO A 6 9.76 -2.89 -20.58
C PRO A 6 10.20 -2.36 -19.21
N ALA A 7 10.25 -3.24 -18.21
CA ALA A 7 10.74 -2.91 -16.89
C ALA A 7 12.27 -2.75 -16.92
N VAL A 8 12.76 -1.70 -16.25
CA VAL A 8 14.19 -1.49 -15.99
C VAL A 8 14.44 -1.49 -14.48
N PRO A 9 15.65 -1.83 -14.02
CA PRO A 9 15.94 -1.82 -12.60
C PRO A 9 15.85 -0.40 -12.00
N LEU A 10 15.41 -0.31 -10.75
CA LEU A 10 15.37 0.97 -10.03
C LEU A 10 16.81 1.52 -9.89
N PRO A 11 17.11 2.76 -10.34
CA PRO A 11 18.48 3.28 -10.39
C PRO A 11 19.20 3.40 -9.03
N LEU A 12 18.46 3.29 -7.92
CA LEU A 12 19.00 3.34 -6.57
C LEU A 12 19.40 1.97 -6.01
N LEU A 13 19.17 0.88 -6.75
CA LEU A 13 19.60 -0.45 -6.35
C LEU A 13 21.11 -0.61 -6.54
N LEU A 14 21.76 -1.28 -5.60
CA LEU A 14 23.19 -1.57 -5.68
C LEU A 14 23.46 -2.57 -6.80
N THR A 15 24.38 -2.22 -7.70
CA THR A 15 24.84 -3.09 -8.79
C THR A 15 26.05 -3.93 -8.36
N PRO A 16 26.19 -5.20 -8.81
CA PRO A 16 25.26 -5.93 -9.67
C PRO A 16 24.01 -6.39 -8.91
N ILE A 17 22.84 -6.24 -9.52
CA ILE A 17 21.54 -6.42 -8.86
C ILE A 17 21.30 -7.90 -8.56
N GLU A 18 21.75 -8.76 -9.47
CA GLU A 18 21.62 -10.21 -9.44
C GLU A 18 22.18 -10.85 -8.17
N THR A 19 23.16 -10.20 -7.53
CA THR A 19 23.80 -10.70 -6.31
C THR A 19 23.49 -9.86 -5.06
N ASN A 20 22.98 -8.63 -5.21
CA ASN A 20 22.82 -7.69 -4.09
C ASN A 20 21.36 -7.39 -3.75
N TYR A 21 20.41 -7.71 -4.63
CA TYR A 21 19.01 -7.41 -4.41
C TYR A 21 18.14 -8.66 -4.49
N ARG A 22 17.34 -8.86 -3.45
CA ARG A 22 16.25 -9.83 -3.41
C ARG A 22 15.00 -9.11 -2.91
N ALA A 23 13.95 -9.09 -3.73
CA ALA A 23 12.71 -8.38 -3.39
C ALA A 23 11.96 -9.00 -2.21
N CYS A 24 11.84 -10.33 -2.19
CA CYS A 24 11.18 -11.06 -1.11
C CYS A 24 12.08 -11.14 0.13
N THR A 25 11.72 -10.40 1.19
CA THR A 25 12.46 -10.32 2.46
C THR A 25 12.53 -11.66 3.20
N ILE A 26 11.43 -12.42 3.19
CA ILE A 26 11.31 -13.67 3.96
C ILE A 26 11.59 -14.84 3.01
N PRO A 27 12.68 -15.60 3.21
CA PRO A 27 12.93 -16.80 2.43
C PRO A 27 11.95 -17.91 2.84
N TYR A 28 11.20 -18.45 1.88
CA TYR A 28 10.32 -19.60 2.16
C TYR A 28 11.07 -20.93 2.06
N ARG A 29 12.21 -20.93 1.35
CA ARG A 29 13.01 -22.09 1.00
C ARG A 29 14.49 -21.75 0.96
N PHE A 30 15.31 -22.74 1.30
CA PHE A 30 16.77 -22.76 1.13
C PHE A 30 17.20 -23.88 0.18
N GLU A 31 18.44 -23.80 -0.33
CA GLU A 31 18.97 -24.75 -1.33
C GLU A 31 18.96 -26.21 -0.88
N ASN A 32 19.07 -26.47 0.42
CA ASN A 32 19.10 -27.82 0.98
C ASN A 32 17.71 -28.43 1.23
N ASP A 33 16.63 -27.66 1.01
CA ASP A 33 15.27 -28.17 1.21
C ASP A 33 14.88 -29.12 0.06
N ASN A 34 14.07 -30.14 0.37
CA ASN A 34 13.57 -31.08 -0.63
C ASN A 34 12.69 -30.34 -1.66
N PRO A 35 13.06 -30.28 -2.96
CA PRO A 35 12.32 -29.50 -3.96
C PRO A 35 10.93 -30.08 -4.27
N ARG A 36 10.69 -31.36 -3.95
CA ARG A 36 9.41 -32.04 -4.21
C ARG A 36 8.40 -31.90 -3.08
N LYS A 37 8.74 -31.21 -1.99
CA LYS A 37 7.87 -31.07 -0.82
C LYS A 37 7.85 -29.63 -0.35
N ALA A 38 6.66 -29.11 -0.10
CA ALA A 38 6.52 -27.77 0.45
C ALA A 38 7.18 -27.67 1.84
N THR A 39 7.92 -26.59 2.08
CA THR A 39 8.52 -26.31 3.38
C THR A 39 7.44 -25.84 4.37
N PRO A 40 7.70 -25.87 5.68
CA PRO A 40 6.77 -25.30 6.66
C PRO A 40 6.47 -23.81 6.41
N VAL A 41 7.45 -23.04 5.94
CA VAL A 41 7.27 -21.61 5.66
C VAL A 41 6.42 -21.40 4.41
N GLU A 42 6.66 -22.16 3.33
CA GLU A 42 5.79 -22.14 2.15
C GLU A 42 4.35 -22.46 2.53
N ILE A 43 4.12 -23.50 3.34
CA ILE A 43 2.77 -23.88 3.78
C ILE A 43 2.11 -22.74 4.57
N GLN A 44 2.81 -22.14 5.54
CA GLN A 44 2.27 -21.02 6.33
C GLN A 44 1.84 -19.83 5.46
N TRP A 45 2.67 -19.47 4.47
CA TRP A 45 2.33 -18.39 3.55
C TRP A 45 1.19 -18.77 2.61
N ILE A 46 1.19 -19.99 2.05
CA ILE A 46 0.07 -20.45 1.23
C ILE A 46 -1.24 -20.44 2.03
N ASP A 47 -1.21 -20.87 3.29
CA ASP A 47 -2.36 -20.83 4.19
C ASP A 47 -2.85 -19.41 4.46
N LEU A 48 -1.93 -18.43 4.61
CA LEU A 48 -2.28 -17.01 4.71
C LEU A 48 -3.07 -16.55 3.46
N PHE A 49 -2.60 -16.89 2.26
CA PHE A 49 -3.29 -16.53 1.01
C PHE A 49 -4.63 -17.27 0.86
N LEU A 50 -4.71 -18.55 1.25
CA LEU A 50 -5.97 -19.31 1.28
C LEU A 50 -7.01 -18.65 2.20
N ASN A 51 -6.58 -18.18 3.37
CA ASN A 51 -7.46 -17.49 4.32
C ASN A 51 -7.98 -16.15 3.80
N SER A 52 -7.33 -15.56 2.78
CA SER A 52 -7.82 -14.33 2.12
C SER A 52 -8.92 -14.61 1.08
N VAL A 53 -9.03 -15.82 0.55
CA VAL A 53 -9.96 -16.16 -0.55
C VAL A 53 -11.41 -15.75 -0.27
N PRO A 54 -11.98 -16.00 0.93
CA PRO A 54 -13.36 -15.62 1.22
C PRO A 54 -13.63 -14.11 1.11
N SER A 55 -12.70 -13.26 1.56
CA SER A 55 -12.88 -11.80 1.53
C SER A 55 -12.77 -11.26 0.10
N PHE A 56 -11.83 -11.77 -0.70
CA PHE A 56 -11.72 -11.44 -2.12
C PHE A 56 -12.94 -11.90 -2.90
N LYS A 57 -13.43 -13.13 -2.64
CA LYS A 57 -14.68 -13.64 -3.23
C LYS A 57 -15.87 -12.72 -2.91
N GLN A 58 -16.01 -12.31 -1.65
CA GLN A 58 -17.12 -11.45 -1.23
C GLN A 58 -17.09 -10.10 -1.97
N ARG A 59 -15.91 -9.48 -2.09
CA ARG A 59 -15.73 -8.21 -2.81
C ARG A 59 -15.96 -8.36 -4.32
N ALA A 60 -15.41 -9.42 -4.92
CA ALA A 60 -15.64 -9.72 -6.32
C ALA A 60 -17.13 -9.99 -6.62
N ALA A 61 -17.84 -10.68 -5.74
CA ALA A 61 -19.25 -10.99 -5.93
C ALA A 61 -20.16 -9.75 -5.89
N SER A 62 -19.71 -8.66 -5.24
CA SER A 62 -20.45 -7.39 -5.15
C SER A 62 -20.02 -6.35 -6.17
N ASP A 63 -19.08 -6.67 -7.06
CA ASP A 63 -18.61 -5.77 -8.11
C ASP A 63 -19.70 -5.55 -9.18
N PRO A 64 -20.31 -4.35 -9.26
CA PRO A 64 -21.41 -4.10 -10.18
C PRO A 64 -20.95 -3.93 -11.64
N THR A 65 -19.63 -3.81 -11.87
CA THR A 65 -19.06 -3.56 -13.21
C THR A 65 -18.89 -4.85 -14.02
N VAL A 66 -18.99 -6.01 -13.36
CA VAL A 66 -18.78 -7.32 -13.97
C VAL A 66 -20.11 -8.08 -14.10
N PRO A 67 -20.54 -8.45 -15.32
CA PRO A 67 -21.71 -9.32 -15.50
C PRO A 67 -21.51 -10.69 -14.83
N ASP A 68 -22.56 -11.19 -14.17
CA ASP A 68 -22.54 -12.43 -13.40
C ASP A 68 -21.44 -12.47 -12.32
N ALA A 69 -21.13 -11.32 -11.70
CA ALA A 69 -20.07 -11.18 -10.69
C ALA A 69 -20.09 -12.29 -9.62
N PRO A 70 -21.25 -12.66 -9.01
CA PRO A 70 -21.29 -13.75 -8.02
C PRO A 70 -20.81 -15.09 -8.55
N VAL A 71 -21.16 -15.44 -9.80
CA VAL A 71 -20.75 -16.70 -10.44
C VAL A 71 -19.25 -16.67 -10.76
N LYS A 72 -18.74 -15.54 -11.24
CA LYS A 72 -17.31 -15.37 -11.51
C LYS A 72 -16.46 -15.32 -10.24
N ALA A 73 -16.97 -14.73 -9.16
CA ALA A 73 -16.32 -14.73 -7.86
C ALA A 73 -16.20 -16.14 -7.27
N GLU A 74 -17.24 -16.97 -7.44
CA GLU A 74 -17.16 -18.40 -7.10
C GLU A 74 -16.07 -19.11 -7.91
N LYS A 75 -16.00 -18.87 -9.23
CA LYS A 75 -14.94 -19.41 -10.09
C LYS A 75 -13.55 -18.92 -9.66
N PHE A 76 -13.41 -17.67 -9.25
CA PHE A 76 -12.16 -17.14 -8.70
C PHE A 76 -11.73 -17.95 -7.47
N ALA A 77 -12.63 -18.11 -6.50
CA ALA A 77 -12.33 -18.83 -5.27
C ALA A 77 -11.92 -20.27 -5.55
N GLN A 78 -12.65 -20.97 -6.42
CA GLN A 78 -12.34 -22.34 -6.81
C GLN A 78 -10.98 -22.44 -7.52
N ARG A 79 -10.72 -21.61 -8.53
CA ARG A 79 -9.47 -21.65 -9.31
C ARG A 79 -8.25 -21.29 -8.46
N TYR A 80 -8.33 -20.20 -7.70
CA TYR A 80 -7.19 -19.74 -6.92
C TYR A 80 -6.88 -20.69 -5.75
N THR A 81 -7.90 -21.20 -5.04
CA THR A 81 -7.70 -22.25 -4.03
C THR A 81 -7.07 -23.51 -4.64
N ALA A 82 -7.50 -23.94 -5.82
CA ALA A 82 -6.91 -25.11 -6.47
C ALA A 82 -5.42 -24.91 -6.80
N ILE A 83 -5.05 -23.72 -7.30
CA ILE A 83 -3.64 -23.35 -7.55
C ILE A 83 -2.82 -23.41 -6.25
N LEU A 84 -3.30 -22.79 -5.17
CA LEU A 84 -2.61 -22.78 -3.88
C LEU A 84 -2.43 -24.19 -3.29
N GLU A 85 -3.46 -25.03 -3.37
CA GLU A 85 -3.40 -26.43 -2.92
C GLU A 85 -2.50 -27.29 -3.82
N GLU A 86 -2.36 -26.98 -5.10
CA GLU A 86 -1.42 -27.64 -5.99
C GLU A 86 0.02 -27.27 -5.66
N ILE A 87 0.30 -25.99 -5.38
CA ILE A 87 1.64 -25.52 -4.95
C ILE A 87 2.07 -26.21 -3.64
N LYS A 88 1.15 -26.42 -2.69
CA LYS A 88 1.46 -27.22 -1.47
C LYS A 88 1.91 -28.64 -1.78
N LYS A 89 1.31 -29.28 -2.79
CA LYS A 89 1.62 -30.66 -3.19
C LYS A 89 2.87 -30.74 -4.05
N ASN A 90 3.08 -29.74 -4.91
CA ASN A 90 4.18 -29.65 -5.85
C ASN A 90 4.68 -28.18 -5.91
N PRO A 91 5.73 -27.83 -5.14
CA PRO A 91 6.23 -26.45 -5.09
C PRO A 91 6.66 -25.89 -6.45
N GLU A 92 7.12 -26.74 -7.37
CA GLU A 92 7.53 -26.34 -8.73
C GLU A 92 6.35 -26.07 -9.68
N SER A 93 5.10 -26.30 -9.24
CA SER A 93 3.91 -26.00 -10.04
C SER A 93 3.68 -24.49 -10.17
N HIS A 94 2.95 -24.09 -11.21
CA HIS A 94 2.52 -22.70 -11.44
C HIS A 94 3.67 -21.66 -11.44
N GLY A 95 4.88 -22.08 -11.79
CA GLY A 95 6.08 -21.23 -11.84
C GLY A 95 6.78 -21.05 -10.48
N GLY A 96 6.53 -21.93 -9.51
CA GLY A 96 7.22 -21.93 -8.22
C GLY A 96 8.64 -22.52 -8.28
N PRO A 97 9.32 -22.68 -7.12
CA PRO A 97 8.82 -22.56 -5.75
C PRO A 97 8.22 -21.19 -5.39
N PRO A 98 7.17 -21.14 -4.54
CA PRO A 98 6.47 -19.90 -4.30
C PRO A 98 7.29 -18.90 -3.49
N ASP A 99 7.07 -17.63 -3.79
CA ASP A 99 7.36 -16.50 -2.91
C ASP A 99 6.14 -15.58 -2.82
N CYS A 100 6.21 -14.51 -2.03
CA CYS A 100 5.09 -13.59 -1.86
C CYS A 100 4.64 -12.97 -3.19
N ILE A 101 5.60 -12.64 -4.07
CA ILE A 101 5.34 -12.01 -5.36
C ILE A 101 4.54 -12.96 -6.25
N LEU A 102 4.94 -14.23 -6.34
CA LEU A 102 4.23 -15.23 -7.14
C LEU A 102 2.80 -15.44 -6.62
N LEU A 103 2.63 -15.58 -5.30
CA LEU A 103 1.32 -15.81 -4.68
C LEU A 103 0.36 -14.63 -4.92
N CYS A 104 0.86 -13.39 -4.80
CA CYS A 104 0.12 -12.18 -5.18
C CYS A 104 -0.20 -12.15 -6.68
N ARG A 105 0.79 -12.40 -7.55
CA ARG A 105 0.59 -12.37 -9.01
C ARG A 105 -0.49 -13.37 -9.46
N LEU A 106 -0.46 -14.59 -8.95
CA LEU A 106 -1.44 -15.62 -9.29
C LEU A 106 -2.86 -15.21 -8.90
N ARG A 107 -3.04 -14.57 -7.74
CA ARG A 107 -4.35 -14.02 -7.32
C ARG A 107 -4.89 -13.04 -8.34
N GLU A 108 -4.07 -12.05 -8.72
CA GLU A 108 -4.47 -10.99 -9.64
C GLU A 108 -4.72 -11.52 -11.05
N VAL A 109 -3.93 -12.49 -11.52
CA VAL A 109 -4.15 -13.15 -12.82
C VAL A 109 -5.52 -13.83 -12.86
N VAL A 110 -5.89 -14.62 -11.84
CA VAL A 110 -7.18 -15.31 -11.82
C VAL A 110 -8.35 -14.32 -11.82
N LEU A 111 -8.28 -13.25 -11.02
CA LEU A 111 -9.31 -12.20 -11.01
C LEU A 111 -9.46 -11.55 -12.40
N ARG A 112 -8.34 -11.14 -12.99
CA ARG A 112 -8.32 -10.42 -14.28
C ARG A 112 -8.79 -11.30 -15.44
N GLU A 113 -8.42 -12.57 -15.47
CA GLU A 113 -8.90 -13.53 -16.48
C GLU A 113 -10.42 -13.75 -16.41
N LEU A 114 -11.02 -13.62 -15.22
CA LEU A 114 -12.47 -13.70 -15.04
C LEU A 114 -13.19 -12.39 -15.38
N GLY A 115 -12.43 -11.33 -15.70
CA GLY A 115 -12.92 -10.03 -16.12
C GLY A 115 -13.06 -9.01 -14.98
N PHE A 116 -12.55 -9.31 -13.78
CA PHE A 116 -12.46 -8.31 -12.72
C PHE A 116 -11.28 -7.36 -12.98
N VAL A 117 -11.53 -6.06 -12.87
CA VAL A 117 -10.48 -5.04 -13.04
C VAL A 117 -10.07 -4.48 -11.67
N ASP A 118 -11.05 -4.07 -10.86
CA ASP A 118 -10.81 -3.48 -9.54
C ASP A 118 -11.97 -3.77 -8.58
N ILE A 119 -11.91 -4.91 -7.91
CA ILE A 119 -12.94 -5.32 -6.93
C ILE A 119 -12.93 -4.47 -5.65
N PHE A 120 -11.97 -3.55 -5.51
CA PHE A 120 -11.85 -2.63 -4.37
C PHE A 120 -12.23 -1.19 -4.73
N LYS A 121 -12.56 -0.90 -6.00
CA LYS A 121 -12.78 0.48 -6.47
C LYS A 121 -13.75 1.27 -5.59
N ARG A 122 -14.90 0.68 -5.28
CA ARG A 122 -15.92 1.33 -4.45
C ARG A 122 -15.40 1.68 -3.06
N VAL A 123 -14.69 0.76 -2.41
CA VAL A 123 -14.18 1.02 -1.04
C VAL A 123 -13.09 2.09 -1.08
N LYS A 124 -12.20 2.05 -2.09
CA LYS A 124 -11.19 3.09 -2.31
C LYS A 124 -11.83 4.46 -2.48
N ASP A 125 -12.87 4.56 -3.31
CA ASP A 125 -13.56 5.83 -3.57
C ASP A 125 -14.25 6.38 -2.31
N ASP A 126 -14.93 5.51 -1.53
CA ASP A 126 -15.57 5.88 -0.27
C ASP A 126 -14.55 6.35 0.78
N GLU A 127 -13.42 5.65 0.91
CA GLU A 127 -12.33 5.99 1.85
C GLU A 127 -11.60 7.26 1.41
N ASN A 128 -11.34 7.43 0.11
CA ASN A 128 -10.76 8.64 -0.45
C ASN A 128 -11.65 9.86 -0.17
N ALA A 129 -12.97 9.73 -0.39
CA ALA A 129 -13.92 10.80 -0.13
C ALA A 129 -13.93 11.20 1.35
N LYS A 130 -13.99 10.22 2.27
CA LYS A 130 -13.93 10.46 3.73
C LYS A 130 -12.63 11.13 4.13
N ALA A 131 -11.49 10.59 3.70
CA ALA A 131 -10.18 11.15 4.01
C ALA A 131 -10.04 12.59 3.48
N MET A 132 -10.57 12.90 2.30
CA MET A 132 -10.51 14.25 1.74
C MET A 132 -11.21 15.29 2.62
N THR A 133 -12.30 14.93 3.31
CA THR A 133 -12.98 15.85 4.25
C THR A 133 -12.12 16.25 5.45
N LEU A 134 -11.13 15.43 5.81
CA LEU A 134 -10.26 15.64 6.97
C LEU A 134 -8.93 16.31 6.59
N PHE A 135 -8.57 16.32 5.30
CA PHE A 135 -7.26 16.71 4.81
C PHE A 135 -6.81 18.09 5.30
N GLU A 136 -7.65 19.10 5.13
CA GLU A 136 -7.33 20.47 5.54
C GLU A 136 -7.06 20.58 7.04
N GLY A 137 -7.87 19.91 7.87
CA GLY A 137 -7.68 19.89 9.32
C GLY A 137 -6.36 19.25 9.72
N VAL A 138 -6.03 18.11 9.11
CA VAL A 138 -4.75 17.41 9.36
C VAL A 138 -3.55 18.27 8.95
N VAL A 139 -3.61 18.97 7.81
CA VAL A 139 -2.54 19.89 7.38
C VAL A 139 -2.38 21.04 8.37
N LYS A 140 -3.47 21.70 8.78
CA LYS A 140 -3.42 22.82 9.74
C LYS A 140 -2.82 22.40 11.08
N LEU A 141 -3.15 21.21 11.56
CA LEU A 141 -2.60 20.68 12.82
C LEU A 141 -1.09 20.44 12.72
N ASN A 142 -0.61 19.89 11.60
CA ASN A 142 0.83 19.75 11.37
C ASN A 142 1.53 21.12 11.25
N ASP A 143 0.91 22.10 10.58
CA ASP A 143 1.45 23.45 10.42
C ASP A 143 1.52 24.20 11.76
N ALA A 144 0.62 23.93 12.70
CA ALA A 144 0.60 24.54 14.03
C ALA A 144 1.71 24.04 14.97
N ILE A 145 2.37 22.91 14.67
CA ILE A 145 3.50 22.43 15.48
C ILE A 145 4.72 23.26 15.10
N GLU A 146 5.17 24.18 15.94
CA GLU A 146 6.31 25.07 15.64
C GLU A 146 7.66 24.34 15.57
N ASP A 147 7.88 23.38 16.49
CA ASP A 147 9.11 22.62 16.55
C ASP A 147 9.24 21.64 15.38
N ASP A 148 10.25 21.86 14.54
CA ASP A 148 10.50 21.08 13.32
C ASP A 148 10.66 19.57 13.58
N THR A 149 11.25 19.20 14.72
CA THR A 149 11.52 17.80 15.09
C THR A 149 10.23 17.11 15.52
N LYS A 150 9.40 17.77 16.33
CA LYS A 150 8.07 17.30 16.73
C LYS A 150 7.13 17.24 15.53
N ARG A 151 7.21 18.20 14.60
CA ARG A 151 6.42 18.17 13.36
C ARG A 151 6.78 16.96 12.50
N ALA A 152 8.08 16.67 12.33
CA ALA A 152 8.54 15.48 11.63
C ALA A 152 8.04 14.19 12.29
N GLU A 153 8.12 14.11 13.62
CA GLU A 153 7.57 12.96 14.37
C GLU A 153 6.06 12.81 14.16
N ASN A 154 5.29 13.90 14.22
CA ASN A 154 3.85 13.85 14.03
C ASN A 154 3.48 13.40 12.62
N LEU A 155 4.21 13.84 11.59
CA LEU A 155 4.02 13.40 10.21
C LEU A 155 4.33 11.90 10.04
N VAL A 156 5.42 11.40 10.61
CA VAL A 156 5.76 9.96 10.57
C VAL A 156 4.68 9.13 11.28
N ARG A 157 4.19 9.59 12.43
CA ARG A 157 3.04 8.96 13.10
C ARG A 157 1.78 9.01 12.23
N GLY A 158 1.56 10.09 11.50
CA GLY A 158 0.47 10.21 10.53
C GLY A 158 0.53 9.15 9.42
N ILE A 159 1.72 8.88 8.87
CA ILE A 159 1.93 7.80 7.89
C ILE A 159 1.56 6.44 8.49
N LEU A 160 2.10 6.11 9.67
CA LEU A 160 1.81 4.83 10.33
C LEU A 160 0.32 4.67 10.66
N ALA A 161 -0.32 5.74 11.13
CA ALA A 161 -1.75 5.73 11.45
C ALA A 161 -2.62 5.58 10.21
N GLY A 162 -2.27 6.26 9.10
CA GLY A 162 -2.97 6.15 7.82
C GLY A 162 -2.97 4.72 7.29
N ASN A 163 -1.81 4.06 7.31
CA ASN A 163 -1.69 2.68 6.84
C ASN A 163 -2.50 1.67 7.68
N ILE A 164 -2.60 1.87 9.00
CA ILE A 164 -3.45 1.02 9.86
C ILE A 164 -4.93 1.26 9.59
N PHE A 165 -5.30 2.52 9.30
CA PHE A 165 -6.69 2.93 9.11
C PHE A 165 -7.33 2.34 7.86
N ASP A 166 -6.55 2.15 6.79
CA ASP A 166 -7.04 1.66 5.50
C ASP A 166 -7.39 0.16 5.52
N LEU A 167 -6.98 -0.57 6.56
CA LEU A 167 -7.40 -1.96 6.78
C LEU A 167 -8.83 -1.98 7.34
N GLY A 168 -9.79 -1.85 6.43
CA GLY A 168 -11.22 -1.89 6.67
C GLY A 168 -11.64 -2.93 7.71
N SER A 169 -11.72 -2.50 8.96
CA SER A 169 -12.52 -3.18 9.94
C SER A 169 -13.86 -2.46 9.97
N ALA A 170 -14.92 -3.21 9.70
CA ALA A 170 -16.26 -2.84 10.16
C ALA A 170 -16.26 -2.36 11.63
N LYS A 171 -15.25 -2.81 12.40
CA LYS A 171 -14.92 -2.37 13.76
C LYS A 171 -14.46 -0.91 13.88
N LEU A 172 -13.62 -0.39 12.97
CA LEU A 172 -13.20 1.01 12.96
C LEU A 172 -14.35 1.91 12.51
N ALA A 173 -15.14 1.51 11.52
CA ALA A 173 -16.34 2.25 11.12
C ALA A 173 -17.40 2.33 12.25
N GLU A 174 -17.61 1.25 13.01
CA GLU A 174 -18.44 1.27 14.22
C GLU A 174 -17.85 2.16 15.33
N MET A 175 -16.52 2.17 15.53
CA MET A 175 -15.87 3.08 16.49
C MET A 175 -15.95 4.55 16.06
N PHE A 176 -15.96 4.84 14.75
CA PHE A 176 -16.21 6.19 14.22
C PHE A 176 -17.63 6.66 14.51
N ALA A 177 -18.61 5.80 14.27
CA ALA A 177 -20.03 6.12 14.47
C ALA A 177 -20.40 6.29 15.94
N LYS A 178 -19.68 5.62 16.86
CA LYS A 178 -19.98 5.60 18.29
C LYS A 178 -19.25 6.68 19.10
N ASP A 179 -17.98 6.96 18.77
CA ASP A 179 -17.10 7.79 19.62
C ASP A 179 -16.44 8.99 18.90
N GLY A 180 -16.67 9.19 17.59
CA GLY A 180 -16.07 10.31 16.86
C GLY A 180 -14.54 10.30 16.83
N MET A 181 -13.92 9.13 17.04
CA MET A 181 -12.47 8.96 17.03
C MET A 181 -11.90 9.38 15.67
N SER A 182 -11.28 10.56 15.63
CA SER A 182 -10.70 11.11 14.39
C SER A 182 -9.43 10.36 13.99
N PHE A 183 -8.99 10.49 12.73
CA PHE A 183 -7.64 10.09 12.29
C PHE A 183 -6.52 10.52 13.27
N LEU A 184 -6.72 11.65 13.95
CA LEU A 184 -5.81 12.18 14.97
C LEU A 184 -5.77 11.30 16.23
N ALA A 185 -6.88 10.70 16.62
CA ALA A 185 -6.93 9.76 17.73
C ALA A 185 -6.19 8.45 17.37
N SER A 186 -6.26 7.99 16.12
CA SER A 186 -5.44 6.88 15.63
C SER A 186 -3.94 7.19 15.68
N CYS A 187 -3.54 8.44 15.37
CA CYS A 187 -2.14 8.89 15.53
C CYS A 187 -1.66 8.81 16.99
N GLN A 188 -2.56 9.01 17.95
CA GLN A 188 -2.26 8.97 19.39
C GLN A 188 -2.26 7.55 19.97
N ASN A 189 -2.99 6.62 19.35
CA ASN A 189 -3.14 5.23 19.80
C ASN A 189 -2.16 4.26 19.12
N LEU A 190 -1.16 4.76 18.41
CA LEU A 190 -0.05 3.91 17.94
C LEU A 190 0.64 3.25 19.13
N LEU A 191 1.18 2.05 18.90
CA LEU A 191 1.98 1.36 19.91
C LEU A 191 3.11 2.29 20.41
N PRO A 192 3.40 2.30 21.72
CA PRO A 192 4.44 3.14 22.29
C PRO A 192 5.81 2.74 21.71
N ARG A 193 6.69 3.73 21.59
CA ARG A 193 8.10 3.52 21.22
C ARG A 193 8.85 2.84 22.39
N PRO A 194 9.92 2.06 22.13
CA PRO A 194 10.50 1.79 20.83
C PRO A 194 9.66 0.82 19.99
N TRP A 195 9.54 1.10 18.69
CA TRP A 195 8.98 0.14 17.74
C TRP A 195 9.94 -1.02 17.47
N VAL A 196 9.44 -2.08 16.81
CA VAL A 196 10.24 -3.29 16.49
C VAL A 196 11.53 -2.96 15.74
N ILE A 197 11.47 -1.98 14.83
CA ILE A 197 12.60 -1.31 14.22
C ILE A 197 12.28 0.18 14.33
N ASP A 198 13.13 0.94 15.02
CA ASP A 198 12.85 2.33 15.37
C ASP A 198 14.04 3.23 15.09
N ASP A 199 14.12 3.69 13.84
CA ASP A 199 15.14 4.63 13.37
C ASP A 199 14.63 6.08 13.35
N LEU A 200 13.51 6.37 14.04
CA LEU A 200 12.88 7.70 13.97
C LEU A 200 13.80 8.80 14.49
N ASP A 201 14.57 8.56 15.54
CA ASP A 201 15.49 9.58 16.07
C ASP A 201 16.66 9.85 15.11
N ALA A 202 17.18 8.81 14.44
CA ALA A 202 18.18 8.96 13.39
C ALA A 202 17.62 9.72 12.17
N PHE A 203 16.37 9.41 11.78
CA PHE A 203 15.65 10.13 10.74
C PHE A 203 15.47 11.61 11.09
N LYS A 204 15.01 11.93 12.31
CA LYS A 204 14.84 13.30 12.80
C LYS A 204 16.16 14.09 12.81
N SER A 205 17.26 13.44 13.19
CA SER A 205 18.59 14.05 13.16
C SER A 205 19.01 14.47 11.73
N LYS A 206 18.73 13.64 10.71
CA LYS A 206 18.98 14.01 9.30
C LYS A 206 17.98 15.04 8.78
N TRP A 207 16.72 14.94 9.22
CA TRP A 207 15.64 15.84 8.83
C TRP A 207 15.95 17.31 9.14
N THR A 208 16.50 17.60 10.32
CA THR A 208 16.84 18.97 10.75
C THR A 208 17.97 19.60 9.92
N GLN A 209 18.85 18.78 9.34
CA GLN A 209 19.97 19.23 8.50
C GLN A 209 19.53 19.67 7.08
N LYS A 210 18.29 19.38 6.67
CA LYS A 210 17.72 19.76 5.34
C LYS A 210 18.60 19.33 4.14
N THR A 211 19.19 18.14 4.24
CA THR A 211 20.17 17.64 3.26
C THR A 211 19.54 17.03 2.01
N TRP A 212 18.30 16.54 2.09
CA TRP A 212 17.62 15.91 0.95
C TRP A 212 17.16 16.94 -0.07
N LYS A 213 17.44 16.68 -1.34
CA LYS A 213 17.00 17.50 -2.49
C LYS A 213 15.98 16.81 -3.37
N LYS A 214 15.96 15.48 -3.36
CA LYS A 214 15.01 14.64 -4.09
C LYS A 214 14.57 13.49 -3.19
N ALA A 215 13.27 13.21 -3.15
CA ALA A 215 12.67 12.10 -2.45
C ALA A 215 11.79 11.31 -3.41
N VAL A 216 11.91 9.98 -3.38
CA VAL A 216 11.02 9.06 -4.07
C VAL A 216 10.25 8.31 -2.99
N ILE A 217 8.92 8.34 -3.05
CA ILE A 217 8.03 7.69 -2.10
C ILE A 217 7.18 6.70 -2.89
N PHE A 218 7.38 5.41 -2.63
CA PHE A 218 6.46 4.37 -3.08
C PHE A 218 5.25 4.41 -2.16
N VAL A 219 4.11 4.78 -2.70
CA VAL A 219 2.85 4.85 -1.95
C VAL A 219 2.18 3.48 -1.94
N ASP A 220 1.35 3.25 -0.93
CA ASP A 220 0.69 1.97 -0.71
C ASP A 220 -0.82 2.14 -0.91
N ASN A 221 -1.54 2.44 0.17
CA ASN A 221 -2.97 2.33 0.23
C ASN A 221 -3.72 3.61 -0.17
N SER A 222 -4.97 3.45 -0.61
CA SER A 222 -5.89 4.57 -0.80
C SER A 222 -6.31 5.20 0.53
N GLY A 223 -7.30 6.09 0.50
CA GLY A 223 -7.94 6.57 1.70
C GLY A 223 -7.00 7.36 2.62
N ALA A 224 -7.04 7.02 3.90
CA ALA A 224 -6.32 7.75 4.94
C ALA A 224 -4.79 7.63 4.82
N ASP A 225 -4.28 6.52 4.28
CA ASP A 225 -2.84 6.33 4.10
C ASP A 225 -2.26 7.40 3.18
N VAL A 226 -2.65 7.39 1.90
CA VAL A 226 -2.12 8.35 0.95
C VAL A 226 -2.58 9.78 1.26
N ILE A 227 -3.87 10.00 1.58
CA ILE A 227 -4.41 11.37 1.71
C ILE A 227 -3.99 12.03 3.03
N LEU A 228 -4.02 11.32 4.16
CA LEU A 228 -3.80 11.93 5.48
C LEU A 228 -2.41 11.63 6.07
N GLY A 229 -1.74 10.57 5.60
CA GLY A 229 -0.36 10.24 5.96
C GLY A 229 0.64 10.81 4.96
N ILE A 230 0.64 10.26 3.73
CA ILE A 230 1.67 10.54 2.73
C ILE A 230 1.62 11.97 2.20
N LEU A 231 0.45 12.47 1.77
CA LEU A 231 0.36 13.80 1.15
C LEU A 231 0.77 14.95 2.11
N PRO A 232 0.40 14.96 3.40
CA PRO A 232 0.92 15.94 4.35
C PRO A 232 2.44 15.85 4.54
N PHE A 233 3.00 14.64 4.57
CA PHE A 233 4.45 14.43 4.65
C PHE A 233 5.18 14.91 3.39
N ALA A 234 4.66 14.58 2.21
CA ALA A 234 5.16 15.05 0.92
C ALA A 234 5.09 16.58 0.80
N ARG A 235 3.99 17.18 1.25
CA ARG A 235 3.84 18.65 1.34
C ARG A 235 4.94 19.26 2.22
N GLU A 236 5.25 18.64 3.35
CA GLU A 236 6.31 19.15 4.23
C GLU A 236 7.70 19.05 3.59
N LEU A 237 8.01 17.95 2.89
CA LEU A 237 9.24 17.82 2.11
C LEU A 237 9.37 18.93 1.07
N LEU A 238 8.29 19.25 0.37
CA LEU A 238 8.24 20.35 -0.61
C LEU A 238 8.43 21.72 0.06
N ARG A 239 7.78 21.96 1.20
CA ARG A 239 7.96 23.19 2.00
C ARG A 239 9.42 23.39 2.43
N ARG A 240 10.16 22.30 2.58
CA ARG A 240 11.60 22.28 2.91
C ARG A 240 12.52 22.34 1.70
N GLY A 241 11.98 22.46 0.48
CA GLY A 241 12.75 22.57 -0.77
C GLY A 241 13.21 21.24 -1.36
N THR A 242 12.58 20.12 -0.97
CA THR A 242 12.84 18.80 -1.56
C THR A 242 11.90 18.55 -2.73
N GLN A 243 12.42 18.15 -3.89
CA GLN A 243 11.57 17.63 -4.97
C GLN A 243 11.03 16.25 -4.57
N VAL A 244 9.71 16.05 -4.70
CA VAL A 244 9.06 14.78 -4.33
C VAL A 244 8.51 14.07 -5.56
N ILE A 245 8.78 12.78 -5.66
CA ILE A 245 8.22 11.84 -6.64
C ILE A 245 7.38 10.85 -5.86
N LEU A 246 6.09 10.75 -6.20
CA LEU A 246 5.19 9.72 -5.67
C LEU A 246 5.04 8.62 -6.72
N ALA A 247 5.51 7.42 -6.41
CA ALA A 247 5.43 6.25 -7.28
C ALA A 247 4.26 5.36 -6.82
N ALA A 248 3.29 5.15 -7.70
CA ALA A 248 2.06 4.41 -7.44
C ALA A 248 1.88 3.28 -8.48
N ASN A 249 1.00 2.33 -8.19
CA ASN A 249 0.75 1.19 -9.08
C ASN A 249 0.11 1.62 -10.41
N ASP A 250 0.51 0.98 -11.52
CA ASP A 250 -0.13 1.19 -12.83
C ASP A 250 -1.51 0.52 -12.89
N LEU A 251 -1.64 -0.65 -12.24
CA LEU A 251 -2.87 -1.44 -12.20
C LEU A 251 -3.38 -1.62 -10.77
N PRO A 252 -4.70 -1.73 -10.56
CA PRO A 252 -5.27 -2.07 -9.26
C PRO A 252 -4.72 -3.40 -8.72
N SER A 253 -4.42 -3.38 -7.42
CA SER A 253 -4.05 -4.52 -6.60
C SER A 253 -4.58 -4.21 -5.20
N ILE A 254 -5.55 -4.98 -4.73
CA ILE A 254 -6.23 -4.71 -3.45
C ILE A 254 -6.72 -3.24 -3.39
N ASN A 255 -6.51 -2.55 -2.26
CA ASN A 255 -6.87 -1.16 -2.01
C ASN A 255 -5.72 -0.18 -2.33
N ASP A 256 -4.62 -0.66 -2.91
CA ASP A 256 -3.49 0.18 -3.31
C ASP A 256 -3.95 1.29 -4.25
N ILE A 257 -3.41 2.49 -4.04
CA ILE A 257 -3.68 3.64 -4.90
C ILE A 257 -2.94 3.48 -6.23
N THR A 258 -3.64 3.69 -7.34
CA THR A 258 -3.02 3.66 -8.68
C THR A 258 -2.54 5.05 -9.12
N TYR A 259 -1.62 5.11 -10.08
CA TYR A 259 -1.14 6.37 -10.65
C TYR A 259 -2.27 7.28 -11.19
N PRO A 260 -3.25 6.78 -11.97
CA PRO A 260 -4.37 7.60 -12.41
C PRO A 260 -5.20 8.15 -11.24
N GLU A 261 -5.51 7.30 -10.25
CA GLU A 261 -6.28 7.71 -9.07
C GLU A 261 -5.53 8.73 -8.21
N LEU A 262 -4.22 8.54 -8.01
CA LEU A 262 -3.37 9.48 -7.28
C LEU A 262 -3.33 10.84 -7.98
N THR A 263 -3.23 10.85 -9.30
CA THR A 263 -3.23 12.09 -10.11
C THR A 263 -4.53 12.89 -9.90
N GLU A 264 -5.67 12.21 -9.85
CA GLU A 264 -6.95 12.85 -9.55
C GLU A 264 -7.01 13.40 -8.11
N ILE A 265 -6.54 12.63 -7.12
CA ILE A 265 -6.49 13.06 -5.71
C ILE A 265 -5.61 14.30 -5.57
N VAL A 266 -4.39 14.27 -6.11
CA VAL A 266 -3.46 15.41 -6.06
C VAL A 266 -4.08 16.65 -6.72
N SER A 267 -4.75 16.47 -7.86
CA SER A 267 -5.47 17.56 -8.54
C SER A 267 -6.58 18.18 -7.69
N LYS A 268 -7.31 17.36 -6.92
CA LYS A 268 -8.34 17.84 -5.99
C LYS A 268 -7.70 18.60 -4.81
N VAL A 269 -6.62 18.08 -4.24
CA VAL A 269 -5.91 18.68 -3.11
C VAL A 269 -5.28 20.04 -3.47
N ILE A 270 -4.70 20.17 -4.68
CA ILE A 270 -4.12 21.45 -5.14
C ILE A 270 -5.18 22.55 -5.25
N LYS A 271 -6.40 22.21 -5.70
CA LYS A 271 -7.51 23.18 -5.82
C LYS A 271 -7.92 23.80 -4.47
N PHE A 272 -7.64 23.16 -3.35
CA PHE A 272 -7.94 23.67 -2.01
C PHE A 272 -7.05 24.86 -1.56
N LYS A 273 -6.21 25.45 -2.41
CA LYS A 273 -5.31 26.60 -2.09
C LYS A 273 -4.29 26.36 -0.95
N LEU A 274 -4.19 25.15 -0.40
CA LEU A 274 -3.28 24.76 0.69
C LEU A 274 -1.83 24.47 0.23
N LEU A 275 -1.60 24.50 -1.07
CA LEU A 275 -0.34 24.17 -1.75
C LEU A 275 0.17 25.38 -2.56
N GLN A 276 0.33 26.55 -1.92
CA GLN A 276 0.97 27.71 -2.55
C GLN A 276 2.50 27.56 -2.56
N SER A 277 3.03 26.75 -3.47
CA SER A 277 4.33 27.01 -4.07
C SER A 277 4.27 26.63 -5.54
N THR A 278 4.78 27.48 -6.42
CA THR A 278 4.67 27.43 -7.88
C THR A 278 5.55 26.35 -8.54
N THR A 279 5.96 25.33 -7.79
CA THR A 279 6.87 24.27 -8.22
C THR A 279 6.17 22.91 -8.09
N TRP A 280 5.22 22.63 -8.99
CA TRP A 280 4.57 21.31 -9.05
C TRP A 280 4.97 20.54 -10.32
N LEU A 281 5.71 19.46 -10.05
CA LEU A 281 5.76 18.15 -10.72
C LEU A 281 6.07 18.07 -12.23
N THR A 282 7.31 17.66 -12.53
CA THR A 282 7.57 16.66 -13.59
C THR A 282 7.26 15.27 -13.04
N PHE A 283 6.26 14.61 -13.61
CA PHE A 283 5.98 13.18 -13.43
C PHE A 283 6.89 12.37 -14.37
N PHE A 284 7.44 11.26 -13.88
CA PHE A 284 8.07 10.19 -14.66
C PHE A 284 7.39 8.88 -14.29
#